data_AF-A0A1I1LBR1-F1
#
_entry.id   AF-A0A1I1LBR1-F1
#
_cell.length_a   1.000
_cell.length_b   1.000
_cell.length_c   1.000
_cell.angle_alpha   90.00
_cell.angle_beta   90.00
_cell.angle_gamma   90.00
#
_symmetry.space_group_name_H-M   'P 1'
#
loop_
_entity.id
_entity.type
_entity.pdbx_description
1 polymer ?
#
loop_
_entity_poly.entity_id
_entity_poly.type
_entity_poly.pdbx_seq_one_letter_code
_entity_poly.pdbx_strand_id
1 'polypeptide(L)'
;MKTGDQAERGGPYALSSAKASAAEPDVLLPHLASPAAALRQVLAAHLLRRCDHIIEIGGAGLPITGYITHRPVSVTVIDPKIVPFAEESLNGAPCRVRHVQAKLQQLDLEAPQSPFGLVLLGLSLKPFGDGEAIDARLLALVRAADVLILEHAHSLERVRGQVPALLAERQDRPAIDLDLTINDAALVQAGYQRRRFLAFGAF
;
A
#
# COMPACT_ATOMS: atom_id res chain seq x y z
N MET A 1 22.35 -35.67 -23.77
CA MET A 1 21.23 -34.86 -24.31
C MET A 1 20.25 -34.63 -23.16
N LYS A 2 20.29 -33.47 -22.52
CA LYS A 2 19.35 -33.09 -21.45
C LYS A 2 18.81 -31.70 -21.79
N THR A 3 17.63 -31.68 -22.40
CA THR A 3 16.65 -30.59 -22.32
C THR A 3 16.18 -30.55 -20.86
N GLY A 4 16.24 -29.45 -20.11
CA GLY A 4 15.78 -28.11 -20.45
C GLY A 4 14.43 -27.95 -19.78
N ASP A 5 14.40 -27.43 -18.55
CA ASP A 5 13.17 -26.95 -17.94
C ASP A 5 13.47 -25.63 -17.23
N GLN A 6 13.01 -24.54 -17.84
CA GLN A 6 13.08 -23.19 -17.31
C GLN A 6 11.94 -23.05 -16.30
N ALA A 7 12.26 -23.10 -15.02
CA ALA A 7 11.32 -22.72 -13.99
C ALA A 7 10.96 -21.22 -14.14
N GLU A 8 9.68 -20.95 -14.35
CA GLU A 8 9.08 -19.63 -14.39
C GLU A 8 9.44 -18.83 -13.13
N ARG A 9 10.10 -17.69 -13.31
CA ARG A 9 10.37 -16.72 -12.24
C ARG A 9 9.11 -15.90 -11.98
N GLY A 10 8.12 -16.51 -11.33
CA GLY A 10 7.06 -15.78 -10.64
C GLY A 10 7.61 -15.25 -9.31
N GLY A 11 7.51 -13.94 -9.07
CA GLY A 11 7.84 -13.36 -7.76
C GLY A 11 6.99 -13.95 -6.63
N PRO A 12 7.29 -13.64 -5.36
CA PRO A 12 6.71 -14.29 -4.17
C PRO A 12 5.18 -14.15 -4.02
N TYR A 13 4.50 -13.46 -4.93
CA TYR A 13 3.06 -13.19 -4.91
C TYR A 13 2.22 -14.18 -5.74
N ALA A 14 2.79 -15.31 -6.15
CA ALA A 14 2.03 -16.38 -6.80
C ALA A 14 1.04 -17.01 -5.80
N LEU A 15 -0.25 -16.82 -6.08
CA LEU A 15 -1.39 -17.11 -5.20
C LEU A 15 -1.42 -18.56 -4.69
N SER A 16 -1.48 -18.75 -3.37
CA SER A 16 -2.02 -19.98 -2.77
C SER A 16 -2.89 -19.65 -1.56
N SER A 17 -4.00 -20.39 -1.41
CA SER A 17 -5.09 -20.11 -0.48
C SER A 17 -4.92 -20.78 0.89
N ALA A 18 -5.00 -20.02 1.99
CA ALA A 18 -5.21 -20.56 3.34
C ALA A 18 -5.92 -19.58 4.31
N LYS A 19 -6.56 -20.15 5.34
CA LYS A 19 -7.62 -19.57 6.20
C LYS A 19 -7.14 -18.53 7.24
N ALA A 20 -8.09 -17.70 7.72
CA ALA A 20 -7.87 -16.54 8.56
C ALA A 20 -7.81 -16.86 10.07
N SER A 21 -6.72 -16.44 10.71
CA SER A 21 -6.55 -16.03 12.12
C SER A 21 -5.16 -16.48 12.55
N ALA A 22 -4.26 -15.53 12.84
CA ALA A 22 -2.80 -15.70 12.99
C ALA A 22 -2.00 -15.82 11.68
N ALA A 23 -2.21 -14.87 10.77
CA ALA A 23 -1.40 -14.78 9.55
C ALA A 23 0.08 -14.53 9.89
N GLU A 24 0.92 -15.53 9.61
CA GLU A 24 2.38 -15.44 9.56
C GLU A 24 2.83 -14.46 8.44
N PRO A 25 4.09 -13.98 8.44
CA PRO A 25 4.62 -13.21 7.32
C PRO A 25 4.35 -13.94 5.98
N ASP A 26 4.00 -13.21 4.92
CA ASP A 26 3.52 -13.71 3.61
C ASP A 26 2.12 -14.36 3.56
N VAL A 27 1.40 -14.48 4.68
CA VAL A 27 -0.01 -14.88 4.61
C VAL A 27 -0.85 -13.67 4.23
N LEU A 28 -1.17 -13.61 2.94
CA LEU A 28 -2.16 -12.70 2.41
C LEU A 28 -3.44 -12.80 3.24
N LEU A 29 -3.94 -11.66 3.74
CA LEU A 29 -5.15 -11.63 4.56
C LEU A 29 -6.30 -12.25 3.76
N PRO A 30 -7.09 -13.20 4.29
CA PRO A 30 -7.99 -13.97 3.42
C PRO A 30 -9.04 -13.16 2.67
N HIS A 31 -9.42 -11.98 3.16
CA HIS A 31 -10.31 -11.05 2.47
C HIS A 31 -9.60 -10.22 1.38
N LEU A 32 -8.29 -10.35 1.20
CA LEU A 32 -7.52 -9.74 0.13
C LEU A 32 -7.14 -10.75 -0.96
N ALA A 33 -7.53 -12.03 -0.82
CA ALA A 33 -7.00 -13.14 -1.64
C ALA A 33 -7.60 -13.21 -3.03
N SER A 34 -8.75 -12.56 -3.18
CA SER A 34 -9.44 -12.44 -4.44
C SER A 34 -8.71 -11.51 -5.40
N PRO A 35 -8.59 -11.85 -6.70
CA PRO A 35 -8.12 -10.93 -7.72
C PRO A 35 -8.88 -9.59 -7.73
N ALA A 36 -10.15 -9.58 -7.31
CA ALA A 36 -10.94 -8.36 -7.21
C ALA A 36 -10.39 -7.38 -6.15
N ALA A 37 -9.77 -7.89 -5.08
CA ALA A 37 -9.16 -7.06 -4.04
C ALA A 37 -7.92 -6.31 -4.55
N ALA A 38 -7.25 -6.82 -5.59
CA ALA A 38 -6.08 -6.24 -6.23
C ALA A 38 -6.37 -4.98 -7.05
N LEU A 39 -7.64 -4.71 -7.39
CA LEU A 39 -8.03 -3.52 -8.15
C LEU A 39 -7.50 -2.22 -7.51
N ARG A 40 -7.47 -2.17 -6.17
CA ARG A 40 -6.98 -1.01 -5.41
C ARG A 40 -5.49 -0.78 -5.64
N GLN A 41 -4.71 -1.85 -5.71
CA GLN A 41 -3.28 -1.82 -6.00
C GLN A 41 -3.03 -1.38 -7.45
N VAL A 42 -3.80 -1.90 -8.41
CA VAL A 42 -3.69 -1.50 -9.82
C VAL A 42 -3.96 0.00 -9.99
N LEU A 43 -5.05 0.50 -9.40
CA LEU A 43 -5.39 1.92 -9.43
C LEU A 43 -4.28 2.76 -8.79
N ALA A 44 -3.82 2.38 -7.59
CA ALA A 44 -2.76 3.09 -6.90
C ALA A 44 -1.46 3.15 -7.73
N ALA A 45 -0.99 2.01 -8.22
CA ALA A 45 0.24 1.93 -9.02
C ALA A 45 0.15 2.75 -10.31
N HIS A 46 -1.02 2.75 -10.99
CA HIS A 46 -1.23 3.55 -12.20
C HIS A 46 -1.15 5.05 -11.95
N LEU A 47 -1.71 5.52 -10.83
CA LEU A 47 -1.74 6.94 -10.48
C LEU A 47 -0.35 7.46 -10.05
N LEU A 48 0.56 6.56 -9.68
CA LEU A 48 1.93 6.89 -9.28
C LEU A 48 2.94 6.92 -10.44
N ARG A 49 2.49 6.76 -11.69
CA ARG A 49 3.37 6.60 -12.87
C ARG A 49 4.35 7.75 -13.15
N ARG A 50 4.15 8.90 -12.49
CA ARG A 50 5.02 10.09 -12.56
C ARG A 50 5.88 10.31 -11.30
N CYS A 51 5.75 9.45 -10.29
CA CYS A 51 6.53 9.53 -9.07
C CYS A 51 7.83 8.72 -9.23
N ASP A 52 8.95 9.36 -8.90
CA ASP A 52 10.27 8.74 -8.88
C ASP A 52 10.47 7.97 -7.58
N HIS A 53 9.87 8.44 -6.49
CA HIS A 53 9.95 7.80 -5.19
C HIS A 53 8.56 7.42 -4.69
N ILE A 54 8.40 6.20 -4.18
CA ILE A 54 7.11 5.69 -3.69
C ILE A 54 7.29 5.18 -2.26
N ILE A 55 6.43 5.65 -1.36
CA ILE A 55 6.29 5.13 0.00
C ILE A 55 4.87 4.56 0.14
N GLU A 56 4.78 3.28 0.50
CA GLU A 56 3.54 2.61 0.86
C GLU A 56 3.54 2.32 2.37
N ILE A 57 2.53 2.80 3.08
CA ILE A 57 2.31 2.50 4.50
C ILE A 57 1.08 1.60 4.59
N GLY A 58 1.28 0.38 5.10
CA GLY A 58 0.22 -0.63 5.18
C GLY A 58 0.09 -1.43 3.88
N GLY A 59 0.98 -2.41 3.71
CA GLY A 59 1.04 -3.29 2.54
C GLY A 59 0.85 -4.78 2.86
N ALA A 60 0.61 -5.14 4.13
CA ALA A 60 0.57 -6.53 4.61
C ALA A 60 -0.18 -7.50 3.69
N GLY A 61 0.58 -8.32 2.97
CA GLY A 61 0.08 -9.40 2.14
C GLY A 61 -0.35 -9.00 0.72
N LEU A 62 -0.46 -7.72 0.37
CA LEU A 62 -0.75 -7.29 -1.00
C LEU A 62 -0.18 -5.89 -1.31
N PRO A 63 1.16 -5.73 -1.26
CA PRO A 63 1.81 -4.45 -1.52
C PRO A 63 1.67 -4.05 -3.00
N ILE A 64 1.75 -2.74 -3.30
CA ILE A 64 1.64 -2.26 -4.68
C ILE A 64 2.86 -2.60 -5.54
N THR A 65 3.97 -3.05 -4.93
CA THR A 65 5.25 -3.30 -5.62
C THR A 65 5.09 -4.15 -6.89
N GLY A 66 4.29 -5.23 -6.83
CA GLY A 66 4.04 -6.13 -7.97
C GLY A 66 3.13 -5.55 -9.07
N TYR A 67 2.51 -4.39 -8.83
CA TYR A 67 1.57 -3.74 -9.76
C TYR A 67 2.17 -2.50 -10.42
N ILE A 68 3.35 -2.07 -10.00
CA ILE A 68 4.08 -0.95 -10.59
C ILE A 68 4.59 -1.35 -11.97
N THR A 69 4.23 -0.56 -12.99
CA THR A 69 4.63 -0.81 -14.37
C THR A 69 5.62 0.23 -14.93
N HIS A 70 5.75 1.39 -14.28
CA HIS A 70 6.77 2.40 -14.63
C HIS A 70 8.11 2.09 -13.93
N ARG A 71 9.07 3.00 -14.06
CA ARG A 71 10.45 2.81 -13.58
C ARG A 71 10.79 3.85 -12.49
N PRO A 72 10.25 3.70 -11.27
CA PRO A 72 10.62 4.58 -10.17
C PRO A 72 12.09 4.36 -9.79
N VAL A 73 12.68 5.36 -9.15
CA VAL A 73 14.00 5.30 -8.53
C VAL A 73 13.97 4.46 -7.24
N SER A 74 12.89 4.56 -6.45
CA SER A 74 12.74 3.77 -5.23
C SER A 74 11.29 3.44 -4.87
N VAL A 75 11.11 2.27 -4.28
CA VAL A 75 9.84 1.82 -3.69
C VAL A 75 10.10 1.31 -2.28
N THR A 76 9.49 1.94 -1.29
CA THR A 76 9.58 1.55 0.12
C THR A 76 8.20 1.17 0.64
N VAL A 77 8.04 -0.06 1.13
CA VAL A 77 6.79 -0.53 1.76
C VAL A 77 7.04 -0.75 3.24
N ILE A 78 6.16 -0.23 4.08
CA ILE A 78 6.31 -0.24 5.54
C ILE A 78 5.07 -0.87 6.14
N ASP A 79 5.24 -2.02 6.79
CA ASP A 79 4.17 -2.70 7.51
C ASP A 79 4.74 -3.68 8.55
N PRO A 80 4.21 -3.76 9.77
CA PRO A 80 4.70 -4.73 10.76
C PRO A 80 4.57 -6.20 10.35
N LYS A 81 3.75 -6.50 9.32
CA LYS A 81 3.48 -7.86 8.84
C LYS A 81 4.05 -8.15 7.46
N ILE A 82 4.70 -7.18 6.80
CA ILE A 82 5.35 -7.47 5.52
C ILE A 82 6.62 -8.28 5.75
N VAL A 83 6.94 -9.16 4.81
CA VAL A 83 8.23 -9.84 4.81
C VAL A 83 9.32 -8.85 4.43
N PRO A 84 10.43 -8.77 5.19
CA PRO A 84 11.58 -7.96 4.79
C PRO A 84 12.09 -8.37 3.41
N PHE A 85 12.28 -7.40 2.53
CA PHE A 85 12.73 -7.62 1.17
C PHE A 85 13.60 -6.46 0.70
N ALA A 86 14.62 -6.76 -0.10
CA ALA A 86 15.49 -5.74 -0.68
C ALA A 86 15.98 -6.19 -2.06
N GLU A 87 15.82 -5.31 -3.05
CA GLU A 87 16.33 -5.48 -4.41
C GLU A 87 16.81 -4.13 -4.96
N GLU A 88 17.70 -4.18 -5.96
CA GLU A 88 18.19 -3.00 -6.68
C GLU A 88 17.57 -2.86 -8.08
N SER A 89 16.59 -3.71 -8.39
CA SER A 89 15.81 -3.62 -9.62
C SER A 89 14.34 -3.93 -9.40
N LEU A 90 13.49 -3.36 -10.26
CA LEU A 90 12.07 -3.66 -10.37
C LEU A 90 11.73 -3.85 -11.85
N ASN A 91 11.13 -4.99 -12.21
CA ASN A 91 10.79 -5.33 -13.60
C ASN A 91 11.96 -5.20 -14.59
N GLY A 92 13.17 -5.54 -14.16
CA GLY A 92 14.38 -5.48 -14.99
C GLY A 92 14.97 -4.08 -15.18
N ALA A 93 14.44 -3.05 -14.51
CA ALA A 93 15.00 -1.70 -14.50
C ALA A 93 15.60 -1.35 -13.13
N PRO A 94 16.62 -0.46 -13.04
CA PRO A 94 17.17 -0.01 -11.77
C PRO A 94 16.09 0.63 -10.88
N CYS A 95 15.95 0.14 -9.65
CA CYS A 95 15.01 0.66 -8.66
C CYS A 95 15.38 0.10 -7.29
N ARG A 96 15.55 0.97 -6.30
CA ARG A 96 15.78 0.55 -4.92
C ARG A 96 14.45 0.11 -4.29
N VAL A 97 14.20 -1.19 -4.22
CA VAL A 97 13.00 -1.74 -3.58
C VAL A 97 13.34 -2.15 -2.15
N ARG A 98 12.54 -1.73 -1.18
CA ARG A 98 12.67 -2.09 0.24
C ARG A 98 11.31 -2.38 0.85
N HIS A 99 11.13 -3.57 1.41
CA HIS A 99 10.01 -3.86 2.31
C HIS A 99 10.56 -3.91 3.74
N VAL A 100 10.03 -3.05 4.59
CA VAL A 100 10.51 -2.82 5.94
C VAL A 100 9.46 -3.34 6.91
N GLN A 101 9.79 -4.42 7.61
CA GLN A 101 8.95 -4.98 8.65
C GLN A 101 9.03 -4.12 9.92
N ALA A 102 8.22 -3.07 9.98
CA ALA A 102 8.18 -2.16 11.12
C ALA A 102 6.81 -1.50 11.24
N LYS A 103 6.49 -1.06 12.45
CA LYS A 103 5.43 -0.05 12.62
C LYS A 103 5.98 1.30 12.22
N LEU A 104 5.12 2.13 11.63
CA LEU A 104 5.48 3.47 11.17
C LEU A 104 6.22 4.29 12.25
N GLN A 105 5.74 4.26 13.48
CA GLN A 105 6.27 5.03 14.61
C GLN A 105 7.70 4.63 15.03
N GLN A 106 8.19 3.48 14.56
CA GLN A 106 9.54 2.98 14.86
C GLN A 106 10.59 3.51 13.87
N LEU A 107 10.15 4.16 12.81
CA LEU A 107 11.01 4.62 11.74
C LEU A 107 11.15 6.14 11.78
N ASP A 108 12.36 6.60 11.54
CA ASP A 108 12.62 7.99 11.23
C ASP A 108 12.48 8.16 9.72
N LEU A 109 11.31 8.60 9.28
CA LEU A 109 10.97 8.76 7.87
C LEU A 109 10.91 10.23 7.51
N GLU A 110 11.69 10.59 6.51
CA GLU A 110 11.65 11.89 5.87
C GLU A 110 11.01 11.77 4.48
N ALA A 111 10.44 12.87 4.01
CA ALA A 111 9.97 12.94 2.63
C ALA A 111 11.17 12.80 1.68
N PRO A 112 11.12 11.90 0.69
CA PRO A 112 12.17 11.80 -0.31
C PRO A 112 12.10 13.00 -1.26
N GLN A 113 13.06 13.09 -2.18
CA GLN A 113 13.04 14.11 -3.22
C GLN A 113 11.78 13.98 -4.09
N SER A 114 11.15 15.10 -4.42
CA SER A 114 10.03 15.13 -5.39
C SER A 114 10.49 14.78 -6.81
N PRO A 115 9.63 14.14 -7.63
CA PRO A 115 8.26 13.78 -7.32
C PRO A 115 8.15 12.49 -6.51
N PHE A 116 7.41 12.53 -5.39
CA PHE A 116 7.15 11.34 -4.59
C PHE A 116 5.67 11.09 -4.33
N GLY A 117 5.34 9.80 -4.27
CA GLY A 117 4.01 9.31 -3.97
C GLY A 117 3.92 8.68 -2.60
N LEU A 118 2.82 8.94 -1.89
CA LEU A 118 2.46 8.30 -0.63
C LEU A 118 1.17 7.49 -0.78
N VAL A 119 1.20 6.24 -0.35
CA VAL A 119 0.08 5.30 -0.49
C VAL A 119 -0.30 4.72 0.86
N LEU A 120 -1.59 4.81 1.20
CA LEU A 120 -2.18 4.13 2.35
C LEU A 120 -3.42 3.35 1.90
N LEU A 121 -3.25 2.06 1.57
CA LEU A 121 -4.35 1.18 1.20
C LEU A 121 -4.87 0.41 2.42
N GLY A 122 -6.20 0.36 2.57
CA GLY A 122 -6.82 -0.25 3.75
C GLY A 122 -6.49 0.46 5.06
N LEU A 123 -6.39 1.80 5.05
CA LEU A 123 -6.00 2.63 6.18
C LEU A 123 -6.72 2.22 7.47
N SER A 124 -5.94 1.77 8.46
CA SER A 124 -6.41 1.39 9.80
C SER A 124 -5.26 1.42 10.81
N LEU A 125 -4.58 2.56 10.90
CA LEU A 125 -3.40 2.69 11.76
C LEU A 125 -3.77 2.55 13.24
N LYS A 126 -2.84 2.01 14.03
CA LYS A 126 -2.98 1.89 15.49
C LYS A 126 -1.85 2.68 16.15
N PRO A 127 -2.07 3.20 17.37
CA PRO A 127 -1.00 3.70 18.21
C PRO A 127 0.04 2.60 18.47
N PHE A 128 1.26 3.02 18.81
CA PHE A 128 2.32 2.10 19.19
C PHE A 128 3.21 2.67 20.29
N GLY A 129 3.29 1.96 21.41
CA GLY A 129 3.92 2.51 22.63
C GLY A 129 3.20 3.80 23.02
N ASP A 130 3.98 4.86 23.25
CA ASP A 130 3.48 6.20 23.54
C ASP A 130 3.19 7.02 22.26
N GLY A 131 3.41 6.44 21.07
CA GLY A 131 3.22 7.10 19.78
C GLY A 131 1.77 7.04 19.28
N GLU A 132 1.28 8.18 18.79
CA GLU A 132 -0.04 8.29 18.16
C GLU A 132 -0.13 7.47 16.86
N ALA A 133 -1.37 7.12 16.46
CA ALA A 133 -1.60 6.41 15.20
C ALA A 133 -1.29 7.28 13.97
N ILE A 134 -1.61 8.57 14.06
CA ILE A 134 -1.35 9.60 13.06
C ILE A 134 -0.46 10.63 13.74
N ASP A 135 0.85 10.48 13.60
CA ASP A 135 1.82 11.38 14.21
C ASP A 135 2.21 12.53 13.27
N ALA A 136 2.94 13.51 13.80
CA ALA A 136 3.40 14.67 13.02
C ALA A 136 4.25 14.30 11.79
N ARG A 137 4.95 13.16 11.82
CA ARG A 137 5.77 12.71 10.68
C ARG A 137 4.90 12.22 9.55
N LEU A 138 3.86 11.42 9.84
CA LEU A 138 2.90 11.02 8.83
C LEU A 138 2.20 12.23 8.22
N LEU A 139 1.79 13.19 9.04
CA LEU A 139 1.18 14.43 8.57
C LEU A 139 2.13 15.23 7.65
N ALA A 140 3.42 15.31 8.00
CA ALA A 140 4.43 15.94 7.15
C ALA A 140 4.61 15.22 5.79
N LEU A 141 4.63 13.88 5.77
CA LEU A 141 4.67 13.09 4.53
C LEU A 141 3.44 13.34 3.66
N VAL A 142 2.25 13.38 4.26
CA VAL A 142 0.98 13.63 3.56
C VAL A 142 0.96 15.02 2.92
N ARG A 143 1.45 16.03 3.67
CA ARG A 143 1.58 17.40 3.20
C ARG A 143 2.56 17.53 2.04
N ALA A 144 3.69 16.83 2.11
CA ALA A 144 4.76 16.93 1.13
C ALA A 144 4.53 16.09 -0.15
N ALA A 145 3.69 15.05 -0.11
CA ALA A 145 3.50 14.13 -1.23
C ALA A 145 2.98 14.83 -2.49
N ASP A 146 3.66 14.62 -3.62
CA ASP A 146 3.20 15.11 -4.92
C ASP A 146 1.93 14.36 -5.36
N VAL A 147 1.87 13.06 -5.06
CA VAL A 147 0.69 12.21 -5.24
C VAL A 147 0.36 11.51 -3.93
N LEU A 148 -0.85 11.68 -3.42
CA LEU A 148 -1.35 10.98 -2.24
C LEU A 148 -2.50 10.06 -2.63
N ILE A 149 -2.42 8.80 -2.21
CA ILE A 149 -3.50 7.81 -2.37
C ILE A 149 -3.93 7.34 -0.98
N LEU A 150 -5.21 7.54 -0.67
CA LEU A 150 -5.83 7.03 0.55
C LEU A 150 -6.97 6.09 0.18
N GLU A 151 -6.99 4.90 0.76
CA GLU A 151 -8.09 3.97 0.60
C GLU A 151 -8.47 3.37 1.94
N HIS A 152 -9.77 3.31 2.22
CA HIS A 152 -10.28 2.66 3.43
C HIS A 152 -11.65 2.02 3.23
N ALA A 153 -11.95 1.00 4.04
CA ALA A 153 -13.31 0.48 4.14
C ALA A 153 -14.20 1.46 4.92
N HIS A 154 -15.47 1.59 4.50
CA HIS A 154 -16.45 2.48 5.14
C HIS A 154 -16.74 2.12 6.60
N SER A 155 -16.77 0.82 6.89
CA SER A 155 -17.14 0.26 8.19
C SER A 155 -16.06 0.39 9.27
N LEU A 156 -14.84 0.78 8.91
CA LEU A 156 -13.72 0.85 9.86
C LEU A 156 -13.86 2.08 10.76
N GLU A 157 -14.24 1.89 12.02
CA GLU A 157 -14.45 2.98 12.98
C GLU A 157 -13.26 3.95 13.09
N ARG A 158 -12.03 3.42 13.08
CA ARG A 158 -10.81 4.24 13.20
C ARG A 158 -10.67 5.30 12.12
N VAL A 159 -11.26 5.09 10.94
CA VAL A 159 -11.14 6.04 9.81
C VAL A 159 -11.85 7.35 10.11
N ARG A 160 -12.83 7.37 11.04
CA ARG A 160 -13.59 8.57 11.42
C ARG A 160 -12.70 9.70 11.96
N GLY A 161 -11.61 9.37 12.63
CA GLY A 161 -10.61 10.35 13.09
C GLY A 161 -9.40 10.47 12.16
N GLN A 162 -8.95 9.35 11.59
CA GLN A 162 -7.71 9.31 10.80
C GLN A 162 -7.84 10.01 9.46
N VAL A 163 -8.91 9.74 8.70
CA VAL A 163 -9.07 10.32 7.36
C VAL A 163 -9.20 11.84 7.45
N PRO A 164 -10.06 12.44 8.30
CA PRO A 164 -10.12 13.89 8.41
C PRO A 164 -8.79 14.54 8.82
N ALA A 165 -8.02 13.92 9.72
CA ALA A 165 -6.71 14.42 10.13
C ALA A 165 -5.72 14.45 8.96
N LEU A 166 -5.65 13.38 8.17
CA LEU A 166 -4.81 13.32 6.97
C LEU A 166 -5.26 14.31 5.90
N LEU A 167 -6.57 14.44 5.68
CA LEU A 167 -7.13 15.36 4.68
C LEU A 167 -6.91 16.83 5.05
N ALA A 168 -6.85 17.17 6.34
CA ALA A 168 -6.58 18.54 6.80
C ALA A 168 -5.18 19.05 6.42
N GLU A 169 -4.25 18.14 6.09
CA GLU A 169 -2.89 18.48 5.67
C GLU A 169 -2.80 18.84 4.18
N ARG A 170 -3.87 18.61 3.40
CA ARG A 170 -3.95 18.88 1.96
C ARG A 170 -4.64 20.21 1.70
N GLN A 171 -4.05 21.01 0.82
CA GLN A 171 -4.67 22.25 0.32
C GLN A 171 -5.48 22.02 -0.96
N ASP A 172 -5.13 20.98 -1.71
CA ASP A 172 -5.83 20.53 -2.91
C ASP A 172 -7.02 19.63 -2.58
N ARG A 173 -7.97 19.56 -3.51
CA ARG A 173 -9.09 18.61 -3.45
C ARG A 173 -8.65 17.28 -4.08
N PRO A 174 -9.27 16.15 -3.69
CA PRO A 174 -9.01 14.90 -4.40
C PRO A 174 -9.41 15.07 -5.87
N ALA A 175 -8.46 14.77 -6.77
CA ALA A 175 -8.73 14.71 -8.20
C ALA A 175 -9.57 13.47 -8.54
N ILE A 176 -9.48 12.43 -7.71
CA ILE A 176 -10.28 11.22 -7.80
C ILE A 176 -10.89 10.94 -6.42
N ASP A 177 -12.22 10.78 -6.38
CA ASP A 177 -12.98 10.34 -5.21
C ASP A 177 -13.96 9.26 -5.67
N LEU A 178 -13.65 8.00 -5.33
CA LEU A 178 -14.38 6.83 -5.80
C LEU A 178 -14.95 6.05 -4.63
N ASP A 179 -16.25 5.78 -4.69
CA ASP A 179 -16.88 4.75 -3.88
C ASP A 179 -16.87 3.42 -4.62
N LEU A 180 -16.17 2.45 -4.04
CA LEU A 180 -15.96 1.13 -4.59
C LEU A 180 -16.78 0.09 -3.82
N THR A 181 -17.36 -0.85 -4.56
CA THR A 181 -17.91 -2.08 -3.99
C THR A 181 -17.16 -3.26 -4.62
N ILE A 182 -16.46 -4.03 -3.79
CA ILE A 182 -15.80 -5.26 -4.22
C ILE A 182 -16.69 -6.42 -3.82
N ASN A 183 -17.41 -6.99 -4.79
CA ASN A 183 -18.35 -8.11 -4.60
C ASN A 183 -17.61 -9.44 -4.45
N ASP A 184 -16.74 -9.51 -3.45
CA ASP A 184 -16.01 -10.71 -3.08
C ASP A 184 -16.57 -11.29 -1.78
N ALA A 185 -16.78 -12.61 -1.74
CA ALA A 185 -17.40 -13.27 -0.60
C ALA A 185 -16.63 -13.06 0.71
N ALA A 186 -15.29 -13.07 0.67
CA ALA A 186 -14.47 -12.89 1.86
C ALA A 186 -14.49 -11.43 2.36
N LEU A 187 -14.50 -10.44 1.45
CA LEU A 187 -14.70 -9.03 1.83
C LEU A 187 -16.09 -8.76 2.39
N VAL A 188 -17.13 -9.36 1.80
CA VAL A 188 -18.51 -9.25 2.29
C VAL A 188 -18.62 -9.85 3.69
N GLN A 189 -18.09 -11.06 3.90
CA GLN A 189 -18.08 -11.72 5.20
C GLN A 189 -17.32 -10.91 6.26
N ALA A 190 -16.21 -10.27 5.86
CA ALA A 190 -15.43 -9.41 6.74
C ALA A 190 -16.07 -8.01 6.96
N GLY A 191 -17.10 -7.65 6.20
CA GLY A 191 -17.74 -6.34 6.25
C GLY A 191 -16.91 -5.20 5.64
N TYR A 192 -15.96 -5.51 4.76
CA TYR A 192 -15.01 -4.54 4.16
C TYR A 192 -15.18 -4.36 2.64
N GLN A 193 -16.31 -4.79 2.08
CA GLN A 193 -16.63 -4.75 0.66
C GLN A 193 -16.89 -3.33 0.12
N ARG A 194 -17.41 -2.43 0.96
CA ARG A 194 -17.64 -1.02 0.62
C ARG A 194 -16.44 -0.19 1.05
N ARG A 195 -15.85 0.53 0.10
CA ARG A 195 -14.57 1.22 0.29
C ARG A 195 -14.59 2.57 -0.40
N ARG A 196 -13.82 3.53 0.13
CA ARG A 196 -13.59 4.82 -0.50
C ARG A 196 -12.12 4.91 -0.91
N PHE A 197 -11.88 5.35 -2.13
CA PHE A 197 -10.55 5.56 -2.69
C PHE A 197 -10.42 7.03 -3.10
N LEU A 198 -9.44 7.70 -2.52
CA LEU A 198 -9.13 9.10 -2.76
C LEU A 198 -7.74 9.21 -3.37
N ALA A 199 -7.59 10.03 -4.41
CA ALA A 199 -6.28 10.39 -4.93
C ALA A 199 -6.16 11.90 -5.15
N PHE A 200 -5.00 12.43 -4.75
CA PHE A 200 -4.61 13.84 -4.85
C PHE A 200 -3.37 13.97 -5.72
N GLY A 201 -3.14 15.17 -6.27
CA GLY A 201 -2.00 15.45 -7.12
C GLY A 201 -2.25 15.27 -8.62
N ALA A 202 -1.19 15.48 -9.40
CA ALA A 202 -1.20 15.37 -10.86
C ALA A 202 -0.54 14.04 -11.29
N PHE A 203 -1.37 13.13 -11.81
CA PHE A 203 -0.94 11.77 -12.16
C PHE A 203 -0.30 11.67 -13.53
#